data_AF-A0A0T6UP79-F1
#
_entry.id   AF-A0A0T6UP79-F1
#
_cell.length_a   1.000
_cell.length_b   1.000
_cell.length_c   1.000
_cell.angle_alpha   90.00
_cell.angle_beta   90.00
_cell.angle_gamma   90.00
#
_symmetry.space_group_name_H-M   'P 1'
#
loop_
_entity.id
_entity.type
_entity.pdbx_description
1 polymer ?
#
loop_
_entity_poly.entity_id
_entity_poly.type
_entity_poly.pdbx_seq_one_letter_code
_entity_poly.pdbx_strand_id
1 'polypeptide(L)'
;MKRFLSAVALGLAIFSTAQAAIDTYEFANEAERQRYRNLVEELRCPKCQNQNIADSDAPIAMDLRAQIFRMLEEGKSNDQIIDYLVSRYGDFVLYNPPVTSRTLLLWYGPAGLLVGGFILLGVILVRRRRVSSEGSASGLSADEQQRLSALLNSPLDKKD
;
A
#
# COMPACT_ATOMS: atom_id res chain seq x y z
N MET A 1 0.13 59.69 -5.78
CA MET A 1 0.85 59.18 -6.98
C MET A 1 2.04 58.29 -6.63
N LYS A 2 3.07 58.76 -5.89
CA LYS A 2 4.26 57.94 -5.55
C LYS A 2 3.94 56.61 -4.86
N ARG A 3 3.00 56.58 -3.91
CA ARG A 3 2.56 55.35 -3.21
C ARG A 3 1.82 54.35 -4.10
N PHE A 4 1.11 54.85 -5.12
CA PHE A 4 0.42 54.01 -6.10
C PHE A 4 1.44 53.38 -7.07
N LEU A 5 2.41 54.18 -7.52
CA LEU A 5 3.53 53.69 -8.34
C LEU A 5 4.37 52.63 -7.60
N SER A 6 4.62 52.82 -6.30
CA SER A 6 5.33 51.82 -5.49
C SER A 6 4.53 50.53 -5.30
N ALA A 7 3.21 50.61 -5.13
CA ALA A 7 2.35 49.42 -5.00
C ALA A 7 2.24 48.64 -6.32
N VAL A 8 2.16 49.34 -7.45
CA VAL A 8 2.15 48.71 -8.78
C VAL A 8 3.50 48.06 -9.10
N ALA A 9 4.61 48.70 -8.75
CA ALA A 9 5.95 48.14 -8.94
C ALA A 9 6.19 46.89 -8.06
N LEU A 10 5.72 46.92 -6.80
CA LEU A 10 5.80 45.76 -5.91
C LEU A 10 4.88 44.62 -6.37
N GLY A 11 3.68 44.96 -6.89
CA GLY A 11 2.78 43.99 -7.52
C GLY A 11 3.43 43.29 -8.71
N LEU A 12 4.03 44.05 -9.64
CA LEU A 12 4.71 43.51 -10.82
C LEU A 12 5.91 42.61 -10.47
N ALA A 13 6.62 42.90 -9.38
CA ALA A 13 7.75 42.08 -8.92
C ALA A 13 7.30 40.70 -8.39
N ILE A 14 6.07 40.57 -7.88
CA ILE A 14 5.53 39.30 -7.36
C ILE A 14 5.03 38.38 -8.49
N PHE A 15 4.72 38.94 -9.68
CA PHE A 15 4.30 38.16 -10.85
C PHE A 15 5.47 37.63 -11.70
N SER A 16 6.72 37.87 -11.30
CA SER A 16 7.87 37.40 -12.08
C SER A 16 8.17 35.91 -11.88
N THR A 17 7.78 35.17 -12.93
CA THR A 17 8.42 33.98 -13.50
C THR A 17 8.26 32.64 -12.77
N ALA A 18 7.16 31.95 -13.07
CA ALA A 18 7.19 30.49 -13.14
C ALA A 18 7.71 30.08 -14.53
N GLN A 19 9.01 29.79 -14.66
CA GLN A 19 9.51 29.04 -15.82
C GLN A 19 9.20 27.55 -15.59
N ALA A 20 8.13 27.05 -16.20
CA ALA A 20 7.97 25.62 -16.40
C ALA A 20 8.88 25.22 -17.57
N ALA A 21 9.95 24.47 -17.28
CA ALA A 21 10.76 23.84 -18.31
C ALA A 21 9.96 22.67 -18.88
N ILE A 22 9.11 22.95 -19.87
CA ILE A 22 8.37 21.90 -20.57
C ILE A 22 9.33 21.27 -21.58
N ASP A 23 9.69 20.01 -21.34
CA ASP A 23 10.43 19.25 -22.34
C ASP A 23 9.57 19.06 -23.60
N THR A 24 10.06 19.56 -24.73
CA THR A 24 9.40 19.46 -26.03
C THR A 24 10.09 18.39 -26.86
N TYR A 25 9.73 17.13 -26.58
CA TYR A 25 10.18 15.98 -27.37
C TYR A 25 9.28 15.76 -28.59
N GLU A 26 9.90 15.55 -29.76
CA GLU A 26 9.21 15.12 -30.97
C GLU A 26 9.20 13.59 -31.03
N PHE A 27 8.02 12.98 -31.16
CA PHE A 27 7.86 11.52 -31.21
C PHE A 27 7.44 11.08 -32.60
N ALA A 28 7.86 9.90 -33.05
CA ALA A 28 7.53 9.41 -34.39
C ALA A 28 6.03 9.15 -34.56
N ASN A 29 5.34 8.79 -33.49
CA ASN A 29 3.90 8.55 -33.48
C ASN A 29 3.29 8.76 -32.07
N GLU A 30 1.95 8.78 -31.99
CA GLU A 30 1.23 8.95 -30.73
C GLU A 30 1.47 7.80 -29.74
N ALA A 31 1.70 6.58 -30.24
CA ALA A 31 1.94 5.43 -29.37
C ALA A 31 3.27 5.59 -28.60
N GLU A 32 4.33 6.09 -29.24
CA GLU A 32 5.61 6.39 -28.57
C GLU A 32 5.48 7.53 -27.58
N ARG A 33 4.73 8.58 -27.91
CA ARG A 33 4.41 9.67 -26.99
C ARG A 33 3.71 9.13 -25.73
N GLN A 34 2.72 8.25 -25.89
CA GLN A 34 2.01 7.65 -24.77
C GLN A 34 2.92 6.74 -23.95
N ARG A 35 3.78 5.94 -24.61
CA ARG A 35 4.78 5.10 -23.91
C ARG A 35 5.71 5.96 -23.07
N TYR A 36 6.22 7.05 -23.64
CA TYR A 36 7.04 8.01 -22.91
C TYR A 36 6.31 8.57 -21.69
N ARG A 37 5.08 9.07 -21.87
CA ARG A 37 4.25 9.62 -20.78
C ARG A 37 4.06 8.62 -19.64
N ASN A 38 3.66 7.40 -19.96
CA ASN A 38 3.47 6.35 -18.95
C ASN A 38 4.76 6.08 -18.18
N LEU A 39 5.90 5.95 -18.88
CA LEU A 39 7.19 5.73 -18.24
C LEU A 39 7.56 6.88 -17.28
N VAL A 40 7.39 8.13 -17.69
CA VAL A 40 7.79 9.27 -16.84
C VAL A 40 6.87 9.50 -15.65
N GLU A 41 5.62 9.04 -15.73
CA GLU A 41 4.64 9.10 -14.62
C GLU A 41 4.82 7.94 -13.63
N GLU A 42 5.15 6.75 -14.11
CA GLU A 42 5.35 5.55 -13.28
C GLU A 42 6.73 5.47 -12.60
N LEU A 43 7.68 6.29 -13.05
CA LEU A 43 9.04 6.35 -12.50
C LEU A 43 9.21 7.55 -11.57
N ARG A 44 9.82 7.29 -10.40
CA ARG A 44 10.15 8.27 -9.37
C ARG A 44 11.51 8.91 -9.62
N CYS A 45 11.64 10.17 -9.25
CA CYS A 45 12.95 10.83 -9.16
C CYS A 45 13.71 10.33 -7.90
N PRO A 46 14.84 9.62 -8.05
CA PRO A 46 15.53 8.99 -6.92
C PRO A 46 16.25 9.98 -5.98
N LYS A 47 16.27 11.28 -6.31
CA LYS A 47 16.86 12.34 -5.47
C LYS A 47 15.84 13.36 -4.99
N CYS A 48 14.58 13.22 -5.40
CA CYS A 48 13.52 14.16 -5.07
C CYS A 48 12.64 13.60 -3.95
N GLN A 49 11.88 14.48 -3.29
CA GLN A 49 10.96 14.06 -2.23
C GLN A 49 9.68 13.50 -2.83
N ASN A 50 9.63 12.17 -3.02
CA ASN A 50 8.44 11.41 -3.43
C ASN A 50 7.70 12.02 -4.64
N GLN A 51 8.46 12.40 -5.68
CA GLN A 51 7.95 12.96 -6.93
C GLN A 51 8.25 12.01 -8.08
N ASN A 52 7.36 11.95 -9.07
CA ASN A 52 7.64 11.28 -10.34
C ASN A 52 8.66 12.11 -11.15
N ILE A 53 9.23 11.51 -12.21
CA ILE A 53 10.19 12.22 -13.07
C ILE A 53 9.49 13.17 -14.06
N ALA A 54 8.19 12.99 -14.31
CA ALA A 54 7.38 13.89 -15.14
C ALA A 54 7.21 15.29 -14.52
N ASP A 55 6.95 15.37 -13.22
CA ASP A 55 6.60 16.59 -12.49
C ASP A 55 7.81 17.25 -11.82
N SER A 56 8.97 16.59 -11.82
CA SER A 56 10.15 17.10 -11.13
C SER A 56 11.06 17.91 -12.05
N ASP A 57 11.33 19.15 -11.65
CA ASP A 57 12.30 20.05 -12.30
C ASP A 57 13.76 19.83 -11.83
N ALA A 58 14.03 18.75 -11.08
CA ALA A 58 15.38 18.45 -10.66
C ALA A 58 16.28 18.09 -11.86
N PRO A 59 17.58 18.49 -11.88
CA PRO A 59 18.49 18.16 -12.97
C PRO A 59 18.56 16.67 -13.30
N ILE A 60 18.45 15.81 -12.28
CA ILE A 60 18.41 14.35 -12.49
C ILE A 60 17.14 13.88 -13.18
N ALA A 61 15.98 14.50 -12.91
CA ALA A 61 14.72 14.13 -13.56
C ALA A 61 14.74 14.52 -15.04
N MET A 62 15.34 15.67 -15.38
CA MET A 62 15.56 16.07 -16.77
C MET A 62 16.49 15.10 -17.51
N ASP A 63 17.61 14.70 -16.89
CA ASP A 63 18.53 13.71 -17.48
C ASP A 63 17.85 12.35 -17.70
N LEU A 64 17.04 11.89 -16.74
CA LEU A 64 16.27 10.66 -16.86
C LEU A 64 15.23 10.74 -17.98
N ARG A 65 14.50 11.85 -18.10
CA ARG A 65 13.54 12.10 -19.19
C ARG A 65 14.23 12.04 -20.56
N ALA A 66 15.37 12.72 -20.70
CA ALA A 66 16.16 12.69 -21.93
C ALA A 66 16.68 11.28 -22.25
N GLN A 67 17.13 10.54 -21.24
CA GLN A 67 17.59 9.17 -21.38
C GLN A 67 16.47 8.21 -21.81
N ILE A 68 15.27 8.33 -21.24
CA ILE A 68 14.11 7.52 -21.62
C ILE A 68 13.72 7.83 -23.07
N PHE A 69 13.67 9.12 -23.43
CA PHE A 69 13.38 9.54 -24.79
C PHE A 69 14.34 8.91 -25.80
N ARG A 70 15.65 9.01 -25.56
CA ARG A 70 16.67 8.39 -26.41
C ARG A 70 16.49 6.88 -26.56
N MET A 71 16.17 6.17 -25.46
CA MET A 71 15.97 4.72 -25.53
C MET A 71 14.71 4.33 -26.30
N LEU A 72 13.66 5.18 -26.28
CA LEU A 72 12.50 4.98 -27.12
C LEU A 72 12.85 5.14 -28.60
N GLU A 73 13.64 6.15 -28.96
CA GLU A 73 14.14 6.34 -30.33
C GLU A 73 15.04 5.18 -30.79
N GLU A 74 15.81 4.58 -29.88
CA GLU A 74 16.58 3.36 -30.13
C GLU A 74 15.71 2.09 -30.27
N GLY A 75 14.39 2.20 -30.16
CA GLY A 75 13.45 1.09 -30.29
C GLY A 75 13.43 0.14 -29.09
N LYS A 76 13.89 0.56 -27.91
CA LYS A 76 13.86 -0.27 -26.69
C LYS A 76 12.44 -0.50 -26.20
N SER A 77 12.19 -1.67 -25.60
CA SER A 77 10.92 -1.95 -24.92
C SER A 77 10.84 -1.23 -23.57
N ASN A 78 9.63 -1.12 -23.02
CA ASN A 78 9.43 -0.49 -21.70
C ASN A 78 10.22 -1.23 -20.61
N ASP A 79 10.20 -2.57 -20.62
CA ASP A 79 10.93 -3.39 -19.65
C ASP A 79 12.44 -3.15 -19.74
N GLN A 80 13.00 -3.03 -20.95
CA GLN A 80 14.42 -2.73 -21.14
C GLN A 80 14.80 -1.34 -20.59
N ILE A 81 13.93 -0.35 -20.77
CA ILE A 81 14.13 1.00 -20.22
C ILE A 81 14.09 0.96 -18.70
N ILE A 82 13.10 0.27 -18.14
CA ILE A 82 12.93 0.10 -16.70
C ILE A 82 14.14 -0.63 -16.10
N ASP A 83 14.54 -1.76 -16.66
CA ASP A 83 15.69 -2.56 -16.22
C ASP A 83 16.97 -1.74 -16.25
N TYR A 84 17.18 -0.94 -17.30
CA TYR A 84 18.32 -0.04 -17.39
C TYR A 84 18.33 0.96 -16.24
N LEU A 85 17.20 1.60 -15.94
CA LEU A 85 17.10 2.56 -14.86
C LEU A 85 17.24 1.90 -13.48
N VAL A 86 16.60 0.75 -13.26
CA VAL A 86 16.72 -0.02 -12.00
C VAL A 86 18.15 -0.50 -11.78
N SER A 87 18.86 -0.93 -12.82
CA SER A 87 20.26 -1.36 -12.70
C SER A 87 21.19 -0.25 -12.19
N ARG A 88 20.83 1.02 -12.44
CA ARG A 88 21.66 2.19 -12.13
C ARG A 88 21.20 2.95 -10.88
N TYR A 89 19.90 2.98 -10.63
CA TYR A 89 19.29 3.77 -9.55
C TYR A 89 18.57 2.91 -8.49
N GLY A 90 18.48 1.59 -8.72
CA GLY A 90 17.81 0.63 -7.86
C GLY A 90 16.28 0.65 -7.99
N ASP A 91 15.62 -0.21 -7.21
CA ASP A 91 14.16 -0.35 -7.20
C ASP A 91 13.43 0.92 -6.74
N PHE A 92 14.13 1.87 -6.11
CA PHE A 92 13.57 3.15 -5.65
C PHE A 92 13.05 4.05 -6.76
N VAL A 93 13.53 3.85 -8.00
CA VAL A 93 13.01 4.52 -9.18
C VAL A 93 11.60 4.05 -9.52
N LEU A 94 11.17 2.87 -9.08
CA LEU A 94 9.84 2.35 -9.38
C LEU A 94 8.82 2.92 -8.39
N TYR A 95 7.67 3.40 -8.89
CA TYR A 95 6.57 3.76 -8.00
C TYR A 95 5.95 2.51 -7.34
N ASN A 96 5.90 1.42 -8.10
CA ASN A 96 5.43 0.11 -7.66
C ASN A 96 6.62 -0.85 -7.55
N PRO A 97 7.15 -1.11 -6.34
CA PRO A 97 8.27 -2.01 -6.17
C PRO A 97 7.88 -3.44 -6.57
N PRO A 98 8.74 -4.18 -7.30
CA PRO A 98 8.40 -5.51 -7.79
C PRO A 98 8.24 -6.49 -6.62
N VAL A 99 7.46 -7.55 -6.86
CA VAL A 99 7.37 -8.68 -5.94
C VAL A 99 8.63 -9.53 -6.12
N THR A 100 9.56 -9.41 -5.18
CA THR A 100 10.81 -10.16 -5.13
C THR A 100 10.89 -10.89 -3.80
N SER A 101 11.83 -11.83 -3.66
CA SER A 101 12.05 -12.56 -2.40
C SER A 101 12.22 -11.63 -1.19
N ARG A 102 12.75 -10.42 -1.39
CA ARG A 102 12.95 -9.40 -0.35
C ARG A 102 11.65 -8.68 0.01
N THR A 103 10.79 -8.41 -0.96
CA THR A 103 9.51 -7.69 -0.74
C THR A 103 8.34 -8.63 -0.46
N LEU A 104 8.50 -9.94 -0.62
CA LEU A 104 7.44 -10.94 -0.38
C LEU A 104 6.75 -10.77 0.99
N LEU A 105 7.52 -10.56 2.06
CA LEU A 105 6.95 -10.38 3.39
C LEU A 105 6.11 -9.10 3.50
N LEU A 106 6.49 -8.03 2.80
CA LEU A 106 5.74 -6.78 2.78
C LEU A 106 4.39 -6.97 2.05
N TRP A 107 4.40 -7.68 0.92
CA TRP A 107 3.22 -7.92 0.09
C TRP A 107 2.25 -8.94 0.71
N TYR A 108 2.77 -10.05 1.24
CA TYR A 108 1.95 -11.17 1.73
C TYR A 108 1.82 -11.23 3.26
N GLY A 109 2.62 -10.46 4.00
CA GLY A 109 2.59 -10.41 5.47
C GLY A 109 1.22 -10.07 6.03
N PRO A 110 0.53 -9.01 5.56
CA PRO A 110 -0.81 -8.68 6.04
C PRO A 110 -1.83 -9.82 5.84
N ALA A 111 -1.83 -10.46 4.67
CA ALA A 111 -2.70 -11.60 4.38
C ALA A 111 -2.36 -12.81 5.27
N GLY A 112 -1.07 -13.11 5.44
CA GLY A 112 -0.59 -14.18 6.32
C GLY A 112 -1.02 -13.98 7.77
N LEU A 113 -0.94 -12.74 8.28
CA LEU A 113 -1.40 -12.40 9.63
C LEU A 113 -2.91 -12.59 9.79
N LEU A 114 -3.70 -12.17 8.80
CA LEU A 114 -5.16 -12.38 8.83
C LEU A 114 -5.51 -13.87 8.86
N VAL A 115 -4.92 -14.66 7.97
CA VAL A 115 -5.12 -16.12 7.93
C VAL A 115 -4.70 -16.78 9.24
N GLY A 116 -3.52 -16.43 9.76
CA GLY A 116 -3.04 -16.90 11.06
C GLY A 116 -3.99 -16.55 12.20
N GLY A 117 -4.53 -15.34 12.20
CA GLY A 117 -5.52 -14.88 13.18
C GLY A 117 -6.82 -15.69 13.13
N PHE A 118 -7.37 -15.94 11.94
CA PHE A 118 -8.57 -16.77 11.78
C PHE A 118 -8.36 -18.22 12.21
N ILE A 119 -7.20 -18.80 11.87
CA ILE A 119 -6.85 -20.16 12.30
C ILE A 119 -6.79 -20.22 13.82
N LEU A 120 -6.09 -19.26 14.45
CA LEU A 120 -5.92 -19.22 15.90
C LEU A 120 -7.27 -19.03 16.62
N LEU A 121 -8.13 -18.14 16.11
CA LEU A 121 -9.50 -17.95 16.61
C LEU A 121 -10.31 -19.25 16.49
N GLY A 122 -10.27 -19.90 15.33
CA GLY A 122 -10.97 -21.17 15.08
C GLY A 122 -10.54 -22.27 16.05
N VAL A 123 -9.23 -22.41 16.28
CA VAL A 123 -8.68 -23.38 17.25
C VAL A 123 -9.17 -23.07 18.67
N ILE A 124 -9.18 -21.81 19.09
CA ILE A 124 -9.68 -21.39 20.41
C ILE A 124 -11.17 -21.73 20.56
N LEU A 125 -11.99 -21.42 19.54
CA LEU A 125 -13.43 -21.68 19.56
C LEU A 125 -13.75 -23.18 19.61
N VAL A 126 -13.05 -24.01 18.82
CA VAL A 126 -13.23 -25.47 18.84
C VAL A 126 -12.81 -26.05 20.19
N ARG A 127 -11.67 -25.61 20.76
CA ARG A 127 -11.23 -26.07 22.08
C ARG A 127 -12.22 -25.68 23.18
N ARG A 128 -12.73 -24.45 23.20
CA ARG A 128 -13.74 -24.02 24.18
C ARG A 128 -15.02 -24.86 24.10
N ARG A 129 -15.51 -25.16 22.89
CA ARG A 129 -16.68 -26.02 22.70
C ARG A 129 -16.46 -27.44 23.24
N ARG A 130 -15.27 -28.04 23.06
CA ARG A 130 -14.97 -29.37 23.61
C ARG A 130 -14.99 -29.38 25.13
N VAL A 131 -14.39 -28.37 25.78
CA VAL A 131 -14.40 -28.23 27.24
C VAL A 131 -15.83 -28.06 27.79
N SER A 132 -16.67 -27.25 27.13
CA SER A 132 -18.08 -27.12 27.50
C SER A 132 -18.91 -28.37 27.21
N SER A 133 -18.54 -29.17 26.20
CA SER A 133 -19.25 -30.40 25.85
C SER A 133 -18.87 -31.57 26.77
N GLU A 134 -17.65 -31.63 27.29
CA GLU A 134 -17.30 -32.57 28.37
C GLU A 134 -18.04 -32.24 29.67
N GLY A 135 -18.28 -30.96 29.97
CA GLY A 135 -19.16 -30.52 31.06
C GLY A 135 -20.67 -30.73 30.82
N SER A 136 -21.09 -31.00 29.58
CA SER A 136 -22.50 -31.27 29.21
C SER A 136 -22.80 -32.75 28.95
N ALA A 137 -21.77 -33.59 28.83
CA ALA A 137 -21.90 -35.05 28.87
C ALA A 137 -22.20 -35.56 30.28
N SER A 138 -22.03 -34.72 31.30
CA SER A 138 -22.63 -34.89 32.63
C SER A 138 -24.08 -34.38 32.64
N GLY A 139 -24.95 -35.03 31.87
CA GLY A 139 -26.28 -35.27 32.41
C GLY A 139 -26.08 -36.02 33.72
N LEU A 140 -26.78 -35.61 34.78
CA LEU A 140 -26.69 -36.24 36.11
C LEU A 140 -26.62 -37.76 35.92
N SER A 141 -25.60 -38.40 36.49
CA SER A 141 -25.58 -39.86 36.54
C SER A 141 -26.88 -40.35 37.18
N ALA A 142 -27.32 -41.57 36.85
CA ALA A 142 -28.60 -42.09 37.35
C ALA A 142 -28.75 -41.93 38.88
N ASP A 143 -27.64 -42.08 39.62
CA ASP A 143 -27.57 -41.89 41.06
C ASP A 143 -27.76 -40.42 41.50
N GLU A 144 -27.18 -39.46 40.78
CA GLU A 144 -27.33 -38.03 41.04
C GLU A 144 -28.75 -37.54 40.70
N GLN A 145 -29.34 -38.08 39.63
CA GLN A 145 -30.72 -37.82 39.22
C GLN A 145 -31.70 -38.34 40.28
N GLN A 146 -31.44 -39.54 40.82
CA GLN A 146 -32.25 -40.12 41.88
C GLN A 146 -32.14 -39.33 43.19
N ARG A 147 -30.94 -38.90 43.59
CA ARG A 147 -30.76 -38.00 44.74
C ARG A 147 -31.47 -36.66 44.57
N LEU A 148 -31.39 -36.05 43.40
CA LEU A 148 -32.07 -34.80 43.12
C LEU A 148 -33.59 -34.97 43.20
N SER A 149 -34.13 -36.04 42.62
CA SER A 149 -35.56 -36.35 42.72
C SER A 149 -36.01 -36.61 44.17
N ALA A 150 -35.17 -37.25 44.98
CA ALA A 150 -35.45 -37.47 46.40
C ALA A 150 -35.46 -36.15 47.20
N LEU A 151 -34.57 -35.21 46.88
CA LEU A 151 -34.53 -33.88 47.51
C LEU A 151 -35.70 -32.99 47.08
N LEU A 152 -36.13 -33.07 45.81
CA LEU A 152 -37.28 -32.31 45.29
C LEU A 152 -38.62 -32.85 45.79
N ASN A 153 -38.73 -34.16 45.99
CA ASN A 153 -39.94 -34.81 46.49
C ASN A 153 -40.00 -34.89 48.02
N SER A 154 -38.89 -34.60 48.72
CA SER A 154 -38.91 -34.42 50.16
C SER A 154 -39.60 -33.08 50.46
N PRO A 155 -40.64 -33.05 51.32
CA PRO A 155 -41.25 -31.79 51.71
C PRO A 155 -40.16 -30.94 52.36
N LEU A 156 -39.80 -29.83 51.71
CA LEU A 156 -38.80 -28.91 52.24
C LEU A 156 -39.22 -28.54 53.66
N ASP A 157 -38.32 -28.82 54.61
CA ASP A 157 -38.44 -28.48 56.02
C ASP A 157 -38.88 -27.02 56.11
N LYS A 158 -40.15 -26.85 56.47
CA LYS A 158 -40.82 -25.57 56.59
C LYS A 158 -40.27 -24.96 57.88
N LYS A 159 -39.13 -24.29 57.75
CA LYS A 159 -38.48 -23.60 58.85
C LYS A 159 -39.22 -22.28 59.10
N ASP A 160 -40.13 -22.34 60.06
CA ASP A 160 -40.66 -21.18 60.78
C ASP A 160 -39.53 -20.43 61.52
#